data_AF-A0A2T5J5E6-F1
#
_entry.id   AF-A0A2T5J5E6-F1
#
_cell.length_a   1.000
_cell.length_b   1.000
_cell.length_c   1.000
_cell.angle_alpha   90.00
_cell.angle_beta   90.00
_cell.angle_gamma   90.00
#
_symmetry.space_group_name_H-M   'P 1'
#
loop_
_entity.id
_entity.type
_entity.pdbx_description
1 polymer ?
#
loop_
_entity_poly.entity_id
_entity_poly.type
_entity_poly.pdbx_seq_one_letter_code
_entity_poly.pdbx_strand_id
1 'polypeptide(L)' 'MEDDSTLSPQDEALRTLKHDIRNQLSNINLALEQMRYELPVESGDCPFYLDLIKSSCAKINELLKEG' A
#
# COMPACT_ATOMS: atom_id res chain seq x y z
N MET A 1 12.01 5.80 37.82
CA MET A 1 11.82 4.82 36.74
C MET A 1 11.36 5.65 35.57
N GLU A 2 12.32 6.18 34.83
CA GLU A 2 12.02 7.05 33.69
C GLU A 2 11.52 6.15 32.57
N ASP A 3 10.29 6.41 32.15
CA ASP A 3 9.70 5.81 30.95
C ASP A 3 10.42 6.42 29.75
N ASP A 4 11.54 5.80 29.36
CA ASP A 4 12.31 6.11 28.15
C ASP A 4 11.58 5.56 26.91
N SER A 5 10.36 6.04 26.69
CA SER A 5 9.47 5.63 25.60
C SER A 5 9.55 6.57 24.38
N THR A 6 10.55 7.47 24.33
CA THR A 6 10.77 8.33 23.17
C THR A 6 11.53 7.57 22.08
N LEU A 7 10.80 7.14 21.05
CA LEU A 7 11.39 6.67 19.80
C LEU A 7 12.42 7.70 19.27
N SER A 8 13.51 7.22 18.70
CA SER A 8 14.49 8.13 18.11
C SER A 8 13.84 8.94 16.98
N PRO A 9 14.33 10.16 16.68
CA PRO A 9 13.82 10.95 15.56
C PRO A 9 13.84 10.20 14.21
N GLN A 10 14.77 9.25 14.05
CA GLN A 10 14.88 8.40 12.86
C GLN A 10 13.75 7.36 12.82
N ASP A 11 13.42 6.73 13.95
CA ASP A 11 12.33 5.78 14.05
C ASP A 11 10.97 6.44 13.84
N GLU A 12 10.80 7.68 14.32
CA GLU A 12 9.61 8.47 14.07
C GLU A 12 9.47 8.86 12.58
N ALA A 13 10.55 9.29 11.94
CA ALA A 13 10.55 9.57 10.50
C ALA A 13 10.21 8.31 9.69
N LEU A 14 10.77 7.15 10.05
CA LEU A 14 10.47 5.87 9.40
C LEU A 14 9.01 5.44 9.62
N ARG A 15 8.46 5.64 10.83
CA ARG A 15 7.06 5.36 11.14
C ARG A 15 6.12 6.20 10.29
N THR A 16 6.38 7.50 10.18
CA THR A 16 5.61 8.43 9.33
C THR A 16 5.70 8.05 7.86
N LEU A 17 6.89 7.72 7.36
CA LEU A 17 7.07 7.26 5.98
C LEU A 17 6.25 5.99 5.70
N LYS A 18 6.32 4.99 6.59
CA LYS A 18 5.53 3.75 6.46
C LYS A 18 4.02 4.04 6.45
N HIS A 19 3.55 4.95 7.31
CA HIS A 19 2.16 5.38 7.33
C HIS A 19 1.75 6.01 5.99
N ASP A 20 2.54 6.95 5.47
CA ASP A 20 2.21 7.67 4.23
C ASP A 20 2.19 6.73 3.02
N ILE A 21 3.13 5.78 2.95
CA ILE A 21 3.12 4.74 1.91
C ILE A 21 1.85 3.88 2.03
N ARG A 22 1.47 3.43 3.24
CA ARG A 22 0.22 2.67 3.43
C ARG A 22 -1.00 3.45 2.96
N ASN A 23 -1.04 4.75 3.21
CA ASN A 23 -2.12 5.61 2.71
C ASN A 23 -2.17 5.63 1.17
N GLN A 24 -1.02 5.75 0.50
CA GLN A 24 -0.96 5.67 -0.97
C GLN A 24 -1.41 4.30 -1.50
N LEU A 25 -1.00 3.20 -0.86
CA LEU A 25 -1.44 1.86 -1.24
C LEU A 25 -2.96 1.69 -1.09
N SER A 26 -3.55 2.24 -0.04
CA SER A 26 -5.02 2.24 0.13
C SER A 26 -5.73 2.99 -0.99
N ASN A 27 -5.21 4.16 -1.37
CA ASN A 27 -5.77 4.96 -2.46
C ASN A 27 -5.67 4.23 -3.81
N ILE A 28 -4.53 3.59 -4.10
CA ILE A 28 -4.35 2.79 -5.32
C ILE A 28 -5.33 1.62 -5.34
N ASN A 29 -5.43 0.87 -4.24
CA ASN A 29 -6.37 -0.24 -4.16
C ASN A 29 -7.82 0.22 -4.39
N LEU A 30 -8.23 1.34 -3.80
CA LEU A 30 -9.56 1.89 -4.02
C LEU A 30 -9.79 2.23 -5.51
N ALA A 31 -8.83 2.89 -6.16
CA ALA A 31 -8.92 3.21 -7.58
C ALA A 31 -9.04 1.95 -8.44
N LEU A 32 -8.24 0.90 -8.16
CA LEU A 32 -8.32 -0.37 -8.87
C LEU A 32 -9.69 -1.04 -8.72
N GLU A 33 -10.28 -1.01 -7.53
CA GLU A 33 -11.62 -1.56 -7.31
C GLU A 33 -12.67 -0.79 -8.11
N GLN A 34 -12.63 0.55 -8.12
CA GLN A 34 -13.55 1.35 -8.94
C GLN A 34 -13.37 1.08 -10.44
N MET A 35 -12.13 1.01 -10.92
CA MET A 35 -11.81 0.74 -12.32
C MET A 35 -12.33 -0.63 -12.79
N ARG A 36 -12.36 -1.66 -11.93
CA ARG A 36 -12.92 -2.98 -12.28
C ARG A 36 -14.39 -2.91 -12.71
N TYR A 37 -15.16 -1.95 -12.20
CA TYR A 37 -16.57 -1.77 -12.57
C TYR A 37 -16.74 -0.98 -13.87
N GLU A 38 -15.76 -0.13 -14.22
CA GLU A 38 -15.80 0.71 -15.43
C GLU A 38 -15.29 -0.02 -16.67
N LEU A 39 -14.47 -1.06 -16.50
CA LEU A 39 -13.83 -1.76 -17.59
C LEU A 39 -14.71 -2.88 -18.18
N PRO A 40 -14.83 -2.96 -19.51
CA PRO A 40 -15.55 -4.04 -20.16
C PRO A 40 -14.86 -5.39 -19.91
N VAL A 41 -15.65 -6.37 -19.45
CA VAL A 41 -15.22 -7.74 -19.07
C VAL A 41 -14.45 -8.46 -20.19
N GLU A 42 -14.64 -8.06 -21.45
CA GLU A 42 -14.07 -8.72 -22.62
C GLU A 42 -12.63 -8.29 -22.94
N SER A 43 -12.08 -7.31 -22.21
CA SER A 43 -10.72 -6.83 -22.41
C SER A 43 -9.70 -7.71 -21.65
N GLY A 44 -9.40 -8.91 -22.16
CA GLY A 44 -8.61 -9.93 -21.46
C GLY A 44 -7.30 -9.48 -20.78
N ASP A 45 -6.59 -8.49 -21.35
CA ASP A 45 -5.34 -7.97 -20.77
C ASP A 45 -5.56 -7.01 -19.60
N CYS A 46 -6.71 -6.32 -19.54
CA CYS A 46 -6.95 -5.28 -18.55
C CYS A 46 -7.14 -5.82 -17.12
N PRO A 47 -7.99 -6.85 -16.88
CA PRO A 47 -8.07 -7.52 -15.58
C PRO A 47 -6.72 -8.04 -15.09
N PHE A 48 -5.89 -8.58 -16.00
CA PHE A 48 -4.54 -9.05 -15.66
C PHE A 48 -3.66 -7.91 -15.12
N TYR A 49 -3.64 -6.75 -15.78
CA TYR A 49 -2.87 -5.60 -15.28
C TYR A 49 -3.40 -5.10 -13.93
N LEU A 50 -4.72 -5.08 -13.72
CA LEU A 50 -5.29 -4.69 -12.43
C LEU A 50 -4.91 -5.68 -11.31
N ASP A 51 -4.92 -6.97 -11.59
CA ASP A 51 -4.47 -8.00 -10.64
C ASP A 51 -2.97 -7.88 -10.34
N LEU A 52 -2.14 -7.61 -11.35
CA LEU A 52 -0.70 -7.40 -11.19
C LEU A 52 -0.40 -6.19 -10.30
N ILE A 53 -1.09 -5.06 -10.51
CA ILE A 53 -0.91 -3.87 -9.67
C ILE A 53 -1.36 -4.17 -8.23
N LYS A 54 -2.51 -4.83 -8.04
CA LYS A 54 -3.01 -5.21 -6.72
C LYS A 54 -2.05 -6.13 -5.97
N SER A 55 -1.49 -7.13 -6.66
CA SER A 55 -0.47 -8.03 -6.10
C SER A 55 0.80 -7.27 -5.70
N SER A 56 1.23 -6.30 -6.52
CA SER A 56 2.38 -5.46 -6.22
C SER A 56 2.14 -4.60 -4.97
N CYS A 57 0.96 -3.98 -4.84
CA CYS A 57 0.59 -3.22 -3.64
C CYS A 57 0.58 -4.09 -2.38
N ALA A 58 0.08 -5.34 -2.47
CA ALA A 58 0.12 -6.29 -1.37
C ALA A 58 1.56 -6.60 -0.96
N LYS A 59 2.46 -6.85 -1.94
CA LYS A 59 3.86 -7.15 -1.66
C LYS A 59 4.60 -5.97 -1.00
N ILE A 60 4.34 -4.74 -1.44
CA ILE A 60 4.90 -3.54 -0.80
C ILE A 60 4.41 -3.45 0.65
N ASN A 61 3.11 -3.68 0.90
CA ASN A 61 2.57 -3.64 2.25
C ASN A 61 3.17 -4.72 3.18
N GLU A 62 3.50 -5.91 2.66
CA GLU A 62 4.25 -6.93 3.40
C GLU A 62 5.66 -6.46 3.75
N LEU A 63 6.41 -5.90 2.79
CA LEU A 63 7.76 -5.39 3.03
C LEU A 63 7.78 -4.28 4.10
N LEU A 64 6.74 -3.45 4.17
CA LEU A 64 6.59 -2.41 5.20
C LEU A 64 6.28 -2.96 6.62
N LYS A 65 5.92 -4.24 6.73
CA LYS A 65 5.73 -4.93 8.02
C LYS A 65 7.00 -5.63 8.50
N GLU A 66 7.86 -6.05 7.56
CA GLU A 66 9.09 -6.80 7.84
C GLU A 66 10.28 -5.89 8.19
N GLY A 67 10.32 -4.66 7.64
CA GLY A 67 11.27 -3.62 8.04
C GLY A 67 10.68 -2.68 9.08
#